data_AF-A0A7W6NZX8-F1
#
_entry.id   AF-A0A7W6NZX8-F1
#
_cell.length_a   1.000
_cell.length_b   1.000
_cell.length_c   1.000
_cell.angle_alpha   90.00
_cell.angle_beta   90.00
_cell.angle_gamma   90.00
#
_symmetry.space_group_name_H-M   'P 1'
#
loop_
_entity.id
_entity.type
_entity.pdbx_description
1 polymer ?
#
loop_
_entity_poly.entity_id
_entity_poly.type
_entity_poly.pdbx_seq_one_letter_code
_entity_poly.pdbx_strand_id
1 'polypeptide(L)'
;MLRIAGFALAVAAACSGAPRPAPGLADIAGQWSQSSQGKELVLVPRIKLQPNVGVGAGTSLGGTTGYGSMTRTAIVTEPVPMDVTRSMTMAIGQDGRFDWTITRRHAEDGGCTRTTTQEKRGTVRLEGSALVFAIAGGTESWRSSCGKQGSGVIAAASERYAMTVQGGALHLVSGPSRWTFRRR
;
A
#
# COMPACT_ATOMS: atom_id res chain seq x y z
N MET A 1 -35.83 -48.49 -54.45
CA MET A 1 -34.59 -48.14 -53.73
C MET A 1 -34.87 -46.91 -52.89
N LEU A 2 -35.06 -47.08 -51.58
CA LEU A 2 -35.47 -46.04 -50.64
C LEU A 2 -34.24 -45.63 -49.81
N ARG A 3 -33.77 -44.38 -49.90
CA ARG A 3 -32.66 -43.86 -49.09
C ARG A 3 -33.22 -43.03 -47.94
N ILE A 4 -33.10 -43.55 -46.72
CA ILE A 4 -33.43 -42.87 -45.47
C ILE A 4 -32.19 -42.05 -45.06
N ALA A 5 -32.30 -40.72 -45.07
CA ALA A 5 -31.27 -39.83 -44.54
C ALA A 5 -31.64 -39.49 -43.08
N GLY A 6 -30.90 -40.07 -42.13
CA GLY A 6 -31.03 -39.76 -40.70
C GLY A 6 -30.34 -38.43 -40.39
N PHE A 7 -31.11 -37.46 -39.92
CA PHE A 7 -30.59 -36.22 -39.33
C PHE A 7 -30.16 -36.49 -37.89
N ALA A 8 -28.86 -36.39 -37.63
CA ALA A 8 -28.31 -36.41 -36.28
C ALA A 8 -28.49 -35.02 -35.64
N LEU A 9 -29.33 -34.94 -34.60
CA LEU A 9 -29.41 -33.76 -33.73
C LEU A 9 -28.19 -33.75 -32.80
N ALA A 10 -27.27 -32.79 -32.99
CA ALA A 10 -26.21 -32.49 -32.04
C ALA A 10 -26.77 -31.58 -30.94
N VAL A 11 -26.90 -32.09 -29.72
CA VAL A 11 -27.25 -31.29 -28.54
C VAL A 11 -26.00 -30.57 -28.05
N ALA A 12 -25.91 -29.26 -28.31
CA ALA A 12 -24.90 -28.40 -27.72
C ALA A 12 -25.27 -28.11 -26.26
N ALA A 13 -24.62 -28.79 -25.31
CA ALA A 13 -24.69 -28.48 -23.90
C ALA A 13 -23.97 -27.15 -23.63
N ALA A 14 -24.71 -26.04 -23.61
CA ALA A 14 -24.21 -24.77 -23.11
C ALA A 14 -24.03 -24.89 -21.59
N CYS A 15 -22.78 -25.03 -21.13
CA CYS A 15 -22.42 -24.83 -19.73
C CYS A 15 -22.66 -23.36 -19.36
N SER A 16 -23.87 -23.04 -18.93
CA SER A 16 -24.20 -21.79 -18.25
C SER A 16 -23.50 -21.79 -16.90
N GLY A 17 -22.27 -21.30 -16.85
CA GLY A 17 -21.59 -21.00 -15.59
C GLY A 17 -22.39 -19.95 -14.84
N ALA A 18 -23.10 -20.38 -13.78
CA ALA A 18 -23.85 -19.46 -12.93
C ALA A 18 -22.89 -18.37 -12.40
N PRO A 19 -23.26 -17.08 -12.45
CA PRO A 19 -22.44 -16.03 -11.89
C PRO A 19 -22.26 -16.30 -10.39
N ARG A 20 -21.00 -16.46 -9.98
CA ARG A 20 -20.66 -16.62 -8.56
C ARG A 20 -21.13 -15.37 -7.82
N PRO A 21 -21.86 -15.50 -6.70
CA PRO A 21 -22.28 -14.33 -5.93
C PRO A 21 -21.06 -13.50 -5.55
N ALA A 22 -21.19 -12.18 -5.68
CA ALA A 22 -20.15 -11.26 -5.25
C ALA A 22 -19.90 -11.49 -3.75
N PRO A 23 -18.63 -11.51 -3.30
CA PRO A 23 -18.32 -11.75 -1.89
C PRO A 23 -19.02 -10.70 -1.04
N GLY A 24 -19.65 -11.10 0.06
CA GLY A 24 -20.20 -10.17 1.05
C GLY A 24 -19.12 -9.65 2.00
N LEU A 25 -19.45 -8.62 2.78
CA LEU A 25 -18.58 -8.13 3.86
C LEU A 25 -18.23 -9.25 4.86
N ALA A 26 -19.17 -10.18 5.09
CA ALA A 26 -18.94 -11.36 5.94
C ALA A 26 -17.83 -12.28 5.40
N ASP A 27 -17.64 -12.36 4.08
CA ASP A 27 -16.61 -13.21 3.47
C ASP A 27 -15.19 -12.68 3.70
N ILE A 28 -15.08 -11.36 3.92
CA ILE A 28 -13.81 -10.64 4.09
C ILE A 28 -13.56 -10.23 5.53
N ALA A 29 -14.53 -10.40 6.42
CA ALA A 29 -14.34 -10.24 7.84
C ALA A 29 -13.29 -11.23 8.37
N GLY A 30 -12.57 -10.85 9.42
CA GLY A 30 -11.55 -11.66 10.07
C GLY A 30 -10.18 -10.99 10.10
N GLN A 31 -9.18 -11.80 10.44
CA GLN A 31 -7.79 -11.40 10.59
C GLN A 31 -6.99 -11.77 9.34
N TRP A 32 -6.29 -10.81 8.79
CA TRP A 32 -5.53 -10.90 7.56
C TRP A 32 -4.08 -10.50 7.82
N SER A 33 -3.15 -11.19 7.15
CA SER A 33 -1.73 -10.86 7.23
C SER A 33 -1.07 -10.97 5.86
N GLN A 34 -0.10 -10.10 5.62
CA GLN A 34 0.70 -10.09 4.40
C GLN A 34 2.14 -9.72 4.76
N SER A 35 3.09 -10.32 4.07
CA SER A 35 4.49 -9.90 4.09
C SER A 35 5.04 -9.89 2.68
N SER A 36 5.97 -8.98 2.43
CA SER A 36 6.68 -8.86 1.17
C SER A 36 8.06 -8.26 1.39
N GLN A 37 8.96 -8.58 0.47
CA GLN A 37 10.25 -7.94 0.33
C GLN A 37 10.40 -7.54 -1.13
N GLY A 38 10.86 -6.31 -1.40
CA GLY A 38 11.04 -5.85 -2.76
C GLY A 38 11.60 -4.44 -2.84
N LYS A 39 11.87 -4.00 -4.08
CA LYS A 39 12.29 -2.64 -4.36
C LYS A 39 11.08 -1.71 -4.30
N GLU A 40 11.12 -0.72 -3.41
CA GLU A 40 10.13 0.35 -3.34
C GLU A 40 10.83 1.71 -3.44
N LEU A 41 10.17 2.71 -4.02
CA LEU A 41 10.63 4.09 -3.96
C LEU A 41 10.39 4.63 -2.56
N VAL A 42 11.49 4.94 -1.85
CA VAL A 42 11.46 5.52 -0.52
C VAL A 42 11.92 6.97 -0.61
N LEU A 43 11.17 7.85 0.05
CA LEU A 43 11.53 9.25 0.19
C LEU A 43 12.62 9.37 1.26
N VAL A 44 13.85 9.65 0.83
CA VAL A 44 15.00 9.84 1.71
C VAL A 44 15.47 11.30 1.69
N PRO A 45 15.72 11.91 2.86
CA PRO A 45 16.32 13.24 2.91
C PRO A 45 17.78 13.17 2.47
N ARG A 46 18.12 13.86 1.38
CA ARG A 46 19.49 13.99 0.89
C ARG A 46 19.98 15.42 1.05
N ILE A 47 21.22 15.55 1.49
CA ILE A 47 21.90 16.84 1.57
C ILE A 47 22.46 17.14 0.18
N LYS A 48 21.97 18.22 -0.44
CA LYS A 48 22.50 18.72 -1.71
C LYS A 48 23.08 20.11 -1.53
N LEU A 49 24.25 20.33 -2.13
CA LEU A 49 24.80 21.66 -2.36
C LEU A 49 24.09 22.22 -3.60
N GLN A 50 23.13 23.11 -3.39
CA GLN A 50 22.44 23.81 -4.47
C GLN A 50 23.15 25.14 -4.75
N PRO A 51 23.33 25.54 -6.02
CA PRO A 51 23.82 26.87 -6.35
C PRO A 51 22.89 27.94 -5.77
N ASN A 52 23.44 29.01 -5.21
CA ASN A 52 22.71 30.12 -4.60
C ASN A 52 22.08 31.02 -5.68
N VAL A 53 21.08 30.50 -6.41
CA VAL A 53 20.22 31.30 -7.29
C VAL A 53 18.93 31.57 -6.52
N GLY A 54 18.71 32.83 -6.14
CA GLY A 54 17.57 33.25 -5.35
C GLY A 54 16.23 32.98 -6.04
N VAL A 55 15.65 31.80 -5.83
CA VAL A 55 14.25 31.48 -6.15
C VAL A 55 13.80 30.20 -5.41
N GLY A 56 12.73 30.31 -4.61
CA GLY A 56 11.75 29.24 -4.39
C GLY A 56 11.99 28.18 -3.30
N ALA A 57 11.10 28.18 -2.30
CA ALA A 57 10.67 27.06 -1.45
C ALA A 57 11.72 26.01 -0.99
N GLY A 58 12.39 26.30 0.14
CA GLY A 58 13.13 25.32 0.93
C GLY A 58 13.44 25.83 2.33
N THR A 59 13.30 24.99 3.36
CA THR A 59 13.61 25.36 4.75
C THR A 59 15.13 25.58 4.88
N SER A 60 15.52 26.82 5.14
CA SER A 60 16.92 27.22 5.35
C SER A 60 17.49 26.58 6.60
N LEU A 61 18.55 25.80 6.48
CA LEU A 61 19.48 25.60 7.59
C LEU A 61 20.66 26.54 7.31
N GLY A 62 20.88 27.50 8.20
CA GLY A 62 21.82 28.62 8.03
C GLY A 62 23.15 28.22 7.40
N GLY A 63 23.62 29.04 6.46
CA GLY A 63 24.85 28.81 5.73
C GLY A 63 26.10 29.11 6.57
N THR A 64 27.10 28.25 6.44
CA THR A 64 28.49 28.56 6.78
C THR A 64 29.43 27.92 5.77
N THR A 65 29.74 28.66 4.69
CA THR A 65 31.00 28.48 3.95
C THR A 65 31.55 29.84 3.50
N GLY A 66 31.78 30.76 4.44
CA GLY A 66 32.58 31.97 4.19
C GLY A 66 31.94 33.06 3.30
N TYR A 67 32.50 34.26 3.42
CA TYR A 67 32.14 35.43 2.61
C TYR A 67 32.40 35.08 1.12
N GLY A 68 31.33 34.97 0.31
CA GLY A 68 31.42 34.69 -1.15
C GLY A 68 30.99 33.30 -1.65
N SER A 69 30.39 32.44 -0.81
CA SER A 69 30.00 31.10 -1.28
C SER A 69 28.77 31.10 -2.21
N MET A 70 28.98 30.54 -3.41
CA MET A 70 27.96 30.35 -4.45
C MET A 70 27.06 29.13 -4.22
N THR A 71 27.17 28.43 -3.10
CA THR A 71 26.43 27.18 -2.83
C THR A 71 25.76 27.19 -1.46
N ARG A 72 24.47 26.84 -1.42
CA ARG A 72 23.68 26.65 -0.22
C ARG A 72 23.37 25.17 -0.02
N THR A 73 23.52 24.69 1.20
CA THR A 73 23.15 23.32 1.56
C THR A 73 21.63 23.25 1.77
N ALA A 74 20.93 22.49 0.95
CA ALA A 74 19.50 22.21 1.10
C ALA A 74 19.29 20.73 1.41
N ILE A 75 18.33 20.45 2.30
CA ILE A 75 17.83 19.10 2.50
C ILE A 75 16.70 18.91 1.48
N VAL A 76 16.93 18.04 0.49
CA VAL A 76 15.95 17.68 -0.53
C VAL A 76 15.52 16.25 -0.28
N THR A 77 14.21 16.02 -0.18
CA THR A 77 13.67 14.67 -0.06
C THR A 77 13.51 14.07 -1.46
N GLU A 78 14.23 12.99 -1.76
CA GLU A 78 14.24 12.37 -3.09
C GLU A 78 13.68 10.94 -3.05
N PRO A 79 12.93 10.52 -4.09
CA PRO A 79 12.53 9.13 -4.23
C PRO A 79 13.72 8.28 -4.68
N VAL A 80 14.17 7.36 -3.83
CA VAL A 80 15.26 6.44 -4.14
C VAL A 80 14.74 5.00 -4.10
N PRO A 81 15.05 4.14 -5.08
CA PRO A 81 14.69 2.73 -5.03
C PRO A 81 15.50 2.03 -3.93
N MET A 82 14.83 1.49 -2.92
CA MET A 82 15.44 0.79 -1.79
C MET A 82 14.81 -0.59 -1.59
N ASP A 83 15.57 -1.53 -1.03
CA ASP A 83 15.01 -2.79 -0.56
C ASP A 83 14.18 -2.52 0.69
N VAL A 84 12.89 -2.81 0.59
CA VAL A 84 11.92 -2.64 1.67
C VAL A 84 11.36 -4.00 2.04
N THR A 85 11.43 -4.32 3.33
CA THR A 85 10.64 -5.40 3.92
C THR A 85 9.38 -4.80 4.52
N ARG A 86 8.23 -5.31 4.11
CA ARG A 86 6.92 -4.86 4.55
C ARG A 86 6.16 -6.01 5.18
N SER A 87 5.53 -5.75 6.32
CA SER A 87 4.55 -6.64 6.94
C SER A 87 3.28 -5.86 7.24
N MET A 88 2.14 -6.45 6.94
CA MET A 88 0.84 -5.87 7.17
C MET A 88 -0.05 -6.85 7.93
N THR A 89 -0.82 -6.33 8.87
CA THR A 89 -1.93 -7.06 9.52
C THR A 89 -3.18 -6.22 9.47
N MET A 90 -4.30 -6.84 9.15
CA MET A 90 -5.57 -6.16 9.00
C MET A 90 -6.68 -6.98 9.66
N ALA A 91 -7.43 -6.35 10.55
CA ALA A 91 -8.63 -6.90 11.16
C ALA A 91 -9.84 -6.22 10.51
N ILE A 92 -10.81 -7.00 10.03
CA ILE A 92 -12.09 -6.48 9.54
C ILE A 92 -13.21 -7.12 10.39
N GLY A 93 -13.97 -6.29 11.09
CA GLY A 93 -15.17 -6.70 11.82
C GLY A 93 -16.34 -7.02 10.89
N GLN A 94 -17.29 -7.82 11.37
CA GLN A 94 -18.54 -8.09 10.62
C GLN A 94 -19.40 -6.82 10.45
N ASP A 95 -19.23 -5.84 11.33
CA ASP A 95 -19.84 -4.51 11.27
C ASP A 95 -19.12 -3.56 10.30
N GLY A 96 -18.05 -4.03 9.64
CA GLY A 96 -17.25 -3.25 8.71
C GLY A 96 -16.27 -2.31 9.40
N ARG A 97 -16.06 -2.35 10.71
CA ARG A 97 -14.91 -1.65 11.31
C ARG A 97 -13.62 -2.34 10.92
N PHE A 98 -12.53 -1.60 10.81
CA PHE A 98 -11.23 -2.18 10.56
C PHE A 98 -10.10 -1.53 11.37
N ASP A 99 -9.07 -2.33 11.62
CA ASP A 99 -7.77 -1.90 12.11
C ASP A 99 -6.70 -2.47 11.17
N TRP A 100 -5.82 -1.61 10.66
CA TRP A 100 -4.77 -2.00 9.72
C TRP A 100 -3.41 -1.46 10.16
N THR A 101 -2.52 -2.37 10.51
CA THR A 101 -1.13 -2.07 10.84
C THR A 101 -0.21 -2.39 9.66
N ILE A 102 0.65 -1.45 9.29
CA ILE A 102 1.65 -1.58 8.23
C ILE A 102 3.01 -1.26 8.83
N THR A 103 3.92 -2.23 8.82
CA THR A 103 5.31 -2.04 9.21
C THR A 103 6.19 -2.13 7.99
N ARG A 104 7.04 -1.12 7.78
CA ARG A 104 8.04 -1.07 6.70
C ARG A 104 9.42 -0.95 7.30
N ARG A 105 10.39 -1.68 6.77
CA ARG A 105 11.79 -1.64 7.16
C ARG A 105 12.68 -1.47 5.94
N HIS A 106 13.62 -0.54 6.00
CA HIS A 106 14.66 -0.34 4.98
C HIS A 106 15.95 0.16 5.65
N ALA A 107 17.07 -0.08 4.98
CA ALA A 107 18.36 0.47 5.41
C ALA A 107 18.35 2.01 5.28
N GLU A 108 19.04 2.69 6.18
CA GLU A 108 19.40 4.11 6.06
C GLU A 108 20.91 4.23 5.82
N ASP A 109 21.38 5.44 5.49
CA ASP A 109 22.80 5.74 5.41
C ASP A 109 23.50 5.46 6.76
N GLY A 110 24.78 5.05 6.69
CA GLY A 110 25.57 4.74 7.88
C GLY A 110 25.28 3.37 8.53
N GLY A 111 24.61 2.47 7.81
CA GLY A 111 24.33 1.09 8.28
C GLY A 111 23.16 1.00 9.27
N CYS A 112 22.41 2.08 9.46
CA CYS A 112 21.21 2.10 10.28
C CYS A 112 20.03 1.44 9.54
N THR A 113 18.97 1.08 10.28
CA THR A 113 17.71 0.60 9.70
C THR A 113 16.57 1.45 10.20
N ARG A 114 15.74 1.96 9.29
CA ARG A 114 14.49 2.65 9.63
C ARG A 114 13.34 1.65 9.62
N THR A 115 12.62 1.61 10.74
CA THR A 115 11.32 0.96 10.85
C THR A 115 10.24 2.04 10.90
N THR A 116 9.26 1.97 10.02
CA THR A 116 8.07 2.83 10.04
C THR A 116 6.84 1.96 10.28
N THR A 117 6.00 2.35 11.25
CA THR A 117 4.75 1.66 11.58
C THR A 117 3.59 2.64 11.39
N GLN A 118 2.63 2.27 10.56
CA GLN A 118 1.36 2.97 10.38
C GLN A 118 0.23 2.12 10.97
N GLU A 119 -0.64 2.72 11.75
CA GLU A 119 -1.88 2.12 12.23
C GLU A 119 -3.04 2.96 11.70
N LYS A 120 -3.91 2.36 10.89
CA LYS A 120 -5.11 3.00 10.34
C LYS A 120 -6.35 2.35 10.92
N ARG A 121 -7.37 3.16 11.21
CA ARG A 121 -8.66 2.69 11.73
C ARG A 121 -9.81 3.38 11.04
N GLY A 122 -10.94 2.71 10.95
CA GLY A 122 -12.14 3.29 10.35
C GLY A 122 -13.17 2.24 9.97
N THR A 123 -13.87 2.48 8.85
CA THR A 123 -14.84 1.55 8.30
C THR A 123 -14.48 1.11 6.89
N VAL A 124 -14.91 -0.08 6.53
CA VAL A 124 -14.74 -0.68 5.22
C VAL A 124 -16.10 -1.09 4.69
N ARG A 125 -16.32 -0.82 3.41
CA ARG A 125 -17.51 -1.22 2.69
C ARG A 125 -17.14 -1.80 1.34
N LEU A 126 -17.98 -2.70 0.87
CA LEU A 126 -17.85 -3.28 -0.46
C LEU A 126 -18.69 -2.48 -1.45
N GLU A 127 -18.09 -2.11 -2.57
CA GLU A 127 -18.77 -1.53 -3.73
C GLU A 127 -18.46 -2.36 -4.97
N GLY A 128 -19.33 -3.32 -5.28
CA GLY A 128 -19.10 -4.27 -6.37
C GLY A 128 -17.86 -5.13 -6.10
N SER A 129 -16.86 -5.05 -6.98
CA SER A 129 -15.57 -5.74 -6.84
C SER A 129 -14.49 -4.87 -6.16
N ALA A 130 -14.87 -3.78 -5.50
CA ALA A 130 -13.95 -2.89 -4.84
C ALA A 130 -14.22 -2.80 -3.34
N LEU A 131 -13.14 -2.67 -2.59
CA LEU A 131 -13.14 -2.43 -1.16
C LEU A 131 -12.80 -0.97 -0.91
N VAL A 132 -13.67 -0.27 -0.20
CA VAL A 132 -13.51 1.16 0.11
C VAL A 132 -13.31 1.30 1.62
N PHE A 133 -12.11 1.73 2.00
CA PHE A 133 -11.79 2.09 3.37
C PHE A 133 -12.04 3.58 3.58
N ALA A 134 -12.97 3.90 4.49
CA ALA A 134 -13.08 5.22 5.07
C ALA A 134 -12.22 5.26 6.34
N ILE A 135 -11.00 5.77 6.21
CA ILE A 135 -10.06 5.94 7.31
C ILE A 135 -10.53 7.13 8.14
N ALA A 136 -10.90 6.87 9.39
CA ALA A 136 -11.28 7.91 10.34
C ALA A 136 -10.04 8.60 10.94
N GLY A 137 -8.94 7.86 11.01
CA GLY A 137 -7.64 8.37 11.45
C GLY A 137 -6.67 7.24 11.78
N GLY A 138 -5.57 7.61 12.41
CA GLY A 138 -4.52 6.66 12.75
C GLY A 138 -3.26 7.33 13.26
N THR A 139 -2.21 6.53 13.40
CA THR A 139 -0.88 7.00 13.78
C THR A 139 0.16 6.50 12.79
N GLU A 140 1.16 7.32 12.55
CA GLU A 140 2.40 6.89 11.92
C GLU A 140 3.53 7.15 12.90
N SER A 141 4.42 6.18 13.04
CA SER A 141 5.65 6.33 13.81
C SER A 141 6.82 5.76 13.04
N TRP A 142 8.00 6.27 13.31
CA TRP A 142 9.22 5.70 12.78
C TRP A 142 10.32 5.71 13.84
N ARG A 143 11.20 4.72 13.74
CA ARG A 143 12.38 4.56 14.59
C ARG A 143 13.54 4.09 13.72
N SER A 144 14.68 4.74 13.88
CA SER A 144 15.97 4.29 13.37
C SER A 144 16.68 3.44 14.43
N SER A 145 17.38 2.40 14.00
CA SER A 145 18.26 1.62 14.88
C SER A 145 19.37 2.47 15.51
N CYS A 146 19.64 3.66 14.95
CA CYS A 146 20.63 4.61 15.43
C CYS A 146 20.03 5.70 16.35
N GLY A 147 18.87 5.43 16.97
CA GLY A 147 18.32 6.23 18.07
C GLY A 147 17.39 7.38 17.67
N LYS A 148 17.24 7.68 16.38
CA LYS A 148 16.28 8.68 15.90
C LYS A 148 14.87 8.12 15.88
N GLN A 149 13.86 8.94 16.20
CA GLN A 149 12.45 8.54 16.14
C GLN A 149 11.53 9.73 15.90
N GLY A 150 10.30 9.45 15.49
CA GLY A 150 9.25 10.45 15.36
C GLY A 150 7.88 9.80 15.20
N SER A 151 6.83 10.61 15.36
CA SER A 151 5.46 10.18 15.18
C SER A 151 4.58 11.31 14.64
N GLY A 152 3.42 10.93 14.11
CA GLY A 152 2.41 11.84 13.58
C GLY A 152 1.04 11.17 13.52
N VAL A 153 0.03 11.98 13.28
CA VAL A 153 -1.34 11.51 13.08
C VAL A 153 -1.60 11.26 11.59
N ILE A 154 -2.33 10.19 11.29
CA ILE A 154 -2.87 9.95 9.95
C ILE A 154 -4.23 10.64 9.90
N ALA A 155 -4.38 11.58 8.96
CA ALA A 155 -5.63 12.29 8.73
C ALA A 155 -6.69 11.35 8.15
N ALA A 156 -7.96 11.74 8.31
CA ALA A 156 -9.07 11.05 7.67
C ALA A 156 -8.91 11.06 6.14
N ALA A 157 -9.19 9.92 5.51
CA ALA A 157 -9.02 9.74 4.08
C ALA A 157 -9.91 8.60 3.56
N SER A 158 -10.07 8.52 2.24
CA SER A 158 -10.73 7.40 1.58
C SER A 158 -9.72 6.67 0.70
N GLU A 159 -9.61 5.36 0.88
CA GLU A 159 -8.77 4.50 0.05
C GLU A 159 -9.63 3.44 -0.64
N ARG A 160 -9.48 3.33 -1.96
CA ARG A 160 -10.21 2.35 -2.79
C ARG A 160 -9.25 1.34 -3.38
N TYR A 161 -9.62 0.07 -3.26
CA TYR A 161 -8.87 -1.07 -3.80
C TYR A 161 -9.79 -1.95 -4.63
N ALA A 162 -9.35 -2.34 -5.83
CA ALA A 162 -9.94 -3.50 -6.48
C ALA A 162 -9.63 -4.74 -5.64
N MET A 163 -10.59 -5.64 -5.49
CA MET A 163 -10.43 -6.81 -4.63
C MET A 163 -10.88 -8.12 -5.27
N THR A 164 -10.22 -9.20 -4.89
CA THR A 164 -10.70 -10.56 -5.13
C THR A 164 -10.42 -11.43 -3.91
N VAL A 165 -11.31 -12.38 -3.64
CA VAL A 165 -11.11 -13.41 -2.61
C VAL A 165 -11.01 -14.76 -3.31
N GLN A 166 -9.86 -15.41 -3.22
CA GLN A 166 -9.61 -16.70 -3.86
C GLN A 166 -8.77 -17.60 -2.95
N GLY A 167 -9.22 -18.84 -2.73
CA GLY A 167 -8.46 -19.83 -1.95
C GLY A 167 -8.10 -19.36 -0.53
N GLY A 168 -9.00 -18.63 0.14
CA GLY A 168 -8.74 -18.08 1.47
C GLY A 168 -7.73 -16.93 1.52
N ALA A 169 -7.37 -16.36 0.36
CA ALA A 169 -6.55 -15.16 0.24
C ALA A 169 -7.39 -13.97 -0.20
N LEU A 170 -7.11 -12.80 0.38
CA LEU A 170 -7.66 -11.52 -0.02
C LEU A 170 -6.61 -10.77 -0.85
N HIS A 171 -6.90 -10.54 -2.12
CA HIS A 171 -6.05 -9.76 -3.01
C HIS A 171 -6.59 -8.34 -3.10
N LEU A 172 -5.72 -7.36 -2.85
CA LEU A 172 -6.02 -5.93 -2.98
C LEU A 172 -5.10 -5.30 -4.02
N VAL A 173 -5.68 -4.50 -4.92
CA VAL A 173 -4.96 -3.81 -5.98
C VAL A 173 -5.34 -2.33 -6.02
N SER A 174 -4.35 -1.45 -6.04
CA SER A 174 -4.53 0.00 -6.28
C SER A 174 -3.32 0.55 -7.01
N GLY A 175 -3.54 1.01 -8.25
CA GLY A 175 -2.47 1.43 -9.15
C GLY A 175 -1.38 0.35 -9.30
N PRO A 176 -0.10 0.66 -9.04
CA PRO A 176 0.98 -0.32 -9.10
C PRO A 176 1.02 -1.25 -7.88
N SER A 177 0.30 -0.92 -6.80
CA SER A 177 0.33 -1.69 -5.55
C SER A 177 -0.56 -2.92 -5.66
N ARG A 178 0.01 -4.08 -5.31
CA ARG A 178 -0.69 -5.37 -5.27
C ARG A 178 -0.31 -6.09 -3.98
N TRP A 179 -1.29 -6.43 -3.17
CA TRP A 179 -1.07 -7.17 -1.93
C TRP A 179 -1.94 -8.41 -1.90
N THR A 180 -1.35 -9.50 -1.42
CA THR A 180 -2.03 -10.77 -1.20
C THR A 180 -1.99 -11.05 0.29
N PHE A 181 -3.13 -10.90 0.95
CA PHE A 181 -3.32 -11.23 2.34
C PHE A 181 -3.74 -12.68 2.49
N ARG A 182 -3.21 -13.34 3.52
CA ARG A 182 -3.65 -14.66 3.98
C ARG A 182 -4.41 -14.50 5.28
N ARG A 183 -5.44 -15.31 5.45
CA ARG A 183 -6.18 -15.37 6.71
C ARG A 183 -5.23 -15.88 7.81
N ARG A 184 -5.28 -15.24 8.98
CA ARG A 184 -4.51 -15.62 10.17
C ARG A 184 -5.30 -16.60 11.03
#